data_AF-A0AAV5G1S9-F1
#
_entry.id   AF-A0AAV5G1S9-F1
#
_cell.length_a   1.000
_cell.length_b   1.000
_cell.length_c   1.000
_cell.angle_alpha   90.00
_cell.angle_beta   90.00
_cell.angle_gamma   90.00
#
_symmetry.space_group_name_H-M   'P 1'
#
loop_
_entity.id
_entity.type
_entity.pdbx_description
1 polymer ?
#
loop_
_entity_poly.entity_id
_entity_poly.type
_entity_poly.pdbx_seq_one_letter_code
_entity_poly.pdbx_strand_id
1 'polypeptide(L)'
;MKISSQLIAKIVGIIVAIAVVVGLAVYFFPVFRVNNVEITGNEHLTNEQIEEAAGVPDGANLLRINAHDVAQKVVDLPWVSAATVGRSLPNTLVVELDERKVAAYVDADDGPHLIDTDGREFIIDQPPAEAVEITGEWDPETLSDPVDVITAIPEELRRTIERVDVVEPYVMRVYMDDGRTITWGANEDNEDKARALATVLQMEGDNWNISNPSLVSRP
;
A
#
# COMPACT_ATOMS: atom_id res chain seq x y z
N MET A 1 -10.46 64.34 -19.25
CA MET A 1 -9.47 64.31 -18.16
C MET A 1 -8.34 63.37 -18.57
N LYS A 2 -7.21 63.87 -19.09
CA LYS A 2 -6.06 63.04 -19.49
C LYS A 2 -5.24 62.73 -18.25
N ILE A 3 -5.35 61.52 -17.72
CA ILE A 3 -4.48 61.07 -16.62
C ILE A 3 -3.04 61.06 -17.16
N SER A 4 -2.11 61.75 -16.49
CA SER A 4 -0.74 61.83 -16.97
C SER A 4 -0.07 60.46 -16.88
N SER A 5 0.67 60.07 -17.91
CA SER A 5 1.42 58.79 -17.94
C SER A 5 2.34 58.62 -16.73
N GLN A 6 2.86 59.73 -16.20
CA GLN A 6 3.66 59.78 -14.97
C GLN A 6 2.86 59.42 -13.70
N LEU A 7 1.57 59.77 -13.63
CA LEU A 7 0.70 59.41 -12.50
C LEU A 7 0.36 57.92 -12.52
N ILE A 8 0.08 57.37 -13.71
CA ILE A 8 -0.21 55.94 -13.91
C ILE A 8 1.02 55.10 -13.52
N ALA A 9 2.21 55.50 -13.97
CA ALA A 9 3.46 54.80 -13.64
C ALA A 9 3.73 54.76 -12.11
N LYS A 10 3.46 55.84 -11.39
CA LYS A 10 3.60 55.89 -9.92
C LYS A 10 2.60 54.99 -9.21
N ILE A 11 1.34 54.99 -9.66
CA ILE A 11 0.30 54.13 -9.09
C ILE A 11 0.65 52.66 -9.31
N VAL A 12 1.07 52.29 -10.53
CA VAL A 12 1.52 50.93 -10.84
C VAL A 12 2.73 50.54 -9.99
N GLY A 13 3.72 51.43 -9.85
CA GLY A 13 4.89 51.19 -9.01
C GLY A 13 4.53 50.96 -7.54
N ILE A 14 3.58 51.72 -6.99
CA ILE A 14 3.08 51.54 -5.61
C ILE A 14 2.35 50.20 -5.48
N ILE A 15 1.49 49.84 -6.43
CA ILE A 15 0.76 48.56 -6.40
C ILE A 15 1.74 47.38 -6.41
N VAL A 16 2.76 47.42 -7.28
CA VAL A 16 3.79 46.39 -7.33
C VAL A 16 4.59 46.34 -6.03
N ALA A 17 4.99 47.48 -5.47
CA ALA A 17 5.72 47.53 -4.21
C ALA A 17 4.89 46.96 -3.04
N ILE A 18 3.60 47.28 -2.96
CA ILE A 18 2.69 46.73 -1.96
C ILE A 18 2.55 45.22 -2.15
N ALA A 19 2.36 44.74 -3.39
CA ALA A 19 2.27 43.32 -3.68
C ALA A 19 3.53 42.56 -3.26
N VAL A 20 4.72 43.13 -3.48
CA VAL A 20 6.00 42.55 -3.01
C VAL A 20 6.07 42.52 -1.49
N VAL A 21 5.72 43.62 -0.80
CA VAL A 21 5.74 43.67 0.67
C VAL A 21 4.75 42.69 1.27
N VAL A 22 3.54 42.58 0.72
CA VAL A 22 2.52 41.61 1.17
C VAL A 22 2.97 40.18 0.88
N GLY A 23 3.55 39.91 -0.29
CA GLY A 23 4.11 38.60 -0.63
C GLY A 23 5.22 38.18 0.32
N LEU A 24 6.14 39.09 0.67
CA LEU A 24 7.18 38.86 1.67
C LEU A 24 6.58 38.66 3.07
N ALA A 25 5.58 39.47 3.45
CA ALA A 25 4.91 39.30 4.73
C ALA A 25 4.25 37.91 4.82
N VAL A 26 3.46 37.50 3.83
CA VAL A 26 2.85 36.15 3.73
C VAL A 26 3.92 35.05 3.78
N TYR A 27 5.05 35.25 3.13
CA TYR A 27 6.17 34.30 3.12
C TYR A 27 6.86 34.14 4.48
N PHE A 28 6.88 35.18 5.32
CA PHE A 28 7.53 35.15 6.64
C PHE A 28 6.54 35.12 7.82
N PHE A 29 5.23 35.24 7.57
CA PHE A 29 4.23 35.37 8.64
C PHE A 29 3.92 34.03 9.32
N PRO A 30 3.67 34.04 10.64
CA PRO A 30 3.33 32.85 11.41
C PRO A 30 1.94 32.26 11.09
N VAL A 31 1.13 32.92 10.25
CA VAL A 31 -0.21 32.43 9.88
C VAL A 31 -0.16 31.15 9.05
N PHE A 32 0.92 30.97 8.26
CA PHE A 32 1.16 29.76 7.47
C PHE A 32 2.07 28.75 8.18
N ARG A 33 2.32 28.96 9.48
CA ARG A 33 3.05 27.98 10.27
C ARG A 33 2.24 26.69 10.34
N VAL A 34 2.85 25.56 10.01
CA VAL A 34 2.22 24.25 10.20
C VAL A 34 1.97 24.04 11.68
N ASN A 35 0.69 23.91 12.04
CA ASN A 35 0.26 23.61 13.41
C ASN A 35 -0.56 22.32 13.48
N ASN A 36 -0.95 21.78 12.32
CA ASN A 36 -1.76 20.58 12.22
C ASN A 36 -1.23 19.73 11.05
N VAL A 37 -1.09 18.43 11.29
CA VAL A 37 -0.82 17.43 10.27
C VAL A 37 -1.98 16.46 10.29
N GLU A 38 -2.77 16.45 9.23
CA GLU A 38 -3.88 15.53 9.07
C GLU A 38 -3.39 14.32 8.28
N ILE A 39 -3.46 13.16 8.92
CA ILE A 39 -3.01 11.88 8.35
C ILE A 39 -4.22 10.99 8.18
N THR A 40 -4.35 10.38 7.00
CA THR A 40 -5.43 9.44 6.68
C THR A 40 -4.90 8.25 5.89
N GLY A 41 -5.60 7.12 6.00
CA GLY A 41 -5.29 5.88 5.29
C GLY A 41 -4.26 4.99 5.98
N ASN A 42 -3.84 5.35 7.20
CA ASN A 42 -3.00 4.51 8.05
C ASN A 42 -3.86 3.56 8.91
N GLU A 43 -3.45 2.29 8.96
CA GLU A 43 -4.08 1.24 9.79
C GLU A 43 -3.02 0.61 10.72
N HIS A 44 -1.83 0.34 10.18
CA HIS A 44 -0.69 -0.24 10.87
C HIS A 44 0.25 0.85 11.42
N LEU A 45 0.55 1.88 10.64
CA LEU A 45 1.44 2.97 11.05
C LEU A 45 0.72 3.97 11.95
N THR A 46 1.38 4.44 13.00
CA THR A 46 0.85 5.53 13.84
C THR A 46 1.08 6.88 13.17
N ASN A 47 0.24 7.86 13.52
CA ASN A 47 0.43 9.24 13.06
C ASN A 47 1.83 9.77 13.43
N GLU A 48 2.35 9.43 14.61
CA GLU A 48 3.67 9.84 15.08
C GLU A 48 4.79 9.29 14.18
N GLN A 49 4.72 8.02 13.76
CA GLN A 49 5.70 7.43 12.85
C GLN A 49 5.69 8.12 11.48
N ILE A 50 4.51 8.46 10.98
CA ILE A 50 4.34 9.14 9.69
C ILE A 50 4.81 10.60 9.77
N GLU A 51 4.52 11.30 10.87
CA GLU A 51 5.01 12.66 11.13
C GLU A 51 6.54 12.71 11.24
N GLU A 52 7.13 11.74 11.93
CA GLU A 52 8.59 11.60 12.04
C GLU A 52 9.22 11.36 10.66
N ALA A 53 8.66 10.42 9.88
CA ALA A 53 9.12 10.14 8.52
C ALA A 53 8.97 11.36 7.59
N ALA A 54 7.83 12.06 7.65
CA ALA A 54 7.59 13.29 6.91
C ALA A 54 8.69 14.33 7.20
N GLY A 55 9.22 14.34 8.42
CA GLY A 55 10.38 15.13 8.82
C GLY A 55 10.15 16.62 8.61
N VAL A 56 8.93 17.08 8.89
CA VAL A 56 8.52 18.48 8.79
C VAL A 56 8.95 19.19 10.07
N PRO A 57 9.87 20.17 10.00
CA PRO A 57 10.34 20.85 11.20
C PRO A 57 9.22 21.62 11.91
N ASP A 58 9.26 21.61 13.25
CA ASP A 58 8.38 22.45 14.05
C ASP A 58 8.44 23.91 13.62
N GLY A 59 7.26 24.49 13.40
CA GLY A 59 7.16 25.89 13.00
C GLY A 59 7.49 26.16 11.53
N ALA A 60 7.68 25.13 10.70
CA ALA A 60 7.85 25.27 9.27
C ALA A 60 6.69 26.05 8.63
N ASN A 61 7.01 26.83 7.58
CA ASN A 61 5.99 27.52 6.81
C ASN A 61 5.42 26.57 5.75
N LEU A 62 4.12 26.31 5.79
CA LEU A 62 3.38 25.42 4.91
C LEU A 62 3.61 25.73 3.41
N LEU A 63 3.76 27.01 3.05
CA LEU A 63 4.01 27.45 1.67
C LEU A 63 5.43 27.12 1.19
N ARG A 64 6.37 26.90 2.12
CA ARG A 64 7.79 26.60 1.84
C ARG A 64 8.09 25.11 1.87
N ILE A 65 7.22 24.30 2.48
CA ILE A 65 7.37 22.84 2.51
C ILE A 65 7.31 22.30 1.08
N ASN A 66 8.27 21.47 0.71
CA ASN A 66 8.18 20.71 -0.53
C ASN A 66 7.32 19.46 -0.28
N ALA A 67 6.07 19.50 -0.72
CA ALA A 67 5.13 18.39 -0.53
C ALA A 67 5.62 17.10 -1.22
N HIS A 68 6.33 17.21 -2.34
CA HIS A 68 6.87 16.04 -3.04
C HIS A 68 7.96 15.36 -2.20
N ASP A 69 8.88 16.13 -1.61
CA ASP A 69 9.94 15.57 -0.76
C ASP A 69 9.34 14.91 0.49
N VAL A 70 8.29 15.49 1.07
CA VAL A 70 7.57 14.88 2.20
C VAL A 70 6.92 13.57 1.76
N ALA A 71 6.23 13.55 0.61
CA ALA A 71 5.59 12.34 0.10
C ALA A 71 6.62 11.22 -0.14
N GLN A 72 7.78 11.54 -0.70
CA GLN A 72 8.85 10.55 -0.91
C GLN A 72 9.32 9.93 0.41
N LYS A 73 9.58 10.74 1.44
CA LYS A 73 9.99 10.22 2.74
C LYS A 73 8.93 9.35 3.41
N VAL A 74 7.65 9.68 3.22
CA VAL A 74 6.54 8.85 3.74
C VAL A 74 6.46 7.53 2.97
N VAL A 75 6.65 7.54 1.65
CA VAL A 75 6.70 6.32 0.82
C VAL A 75 7.92 5.45 1.14
N ASP A 76 9.00 6.02 1.67
CA ASP A 76 10.16 5.24 2.12
C ASP A 76 9.86 4.36 3.36
N LEU A 77 8.73 4.56 4.03
CA LEU A 77 8.27 3.63 5.07
C LEU A 77 7.84 2.31 4.42
N PRO A 78 8.33 1.14 4.89
CA PRO A 78 8.06 -0.15 4.24
C PRO A 78 6.57 -0.47 4.04
N TRP A 79 5.74 -0.12 5.04
CA TRP A 79 4.30 -0.33 5.02
C TRP A 79 3.54 0.57 4.04
N VAL A 80 4.15 1.61 3.48
CA VAL A 80 3.49 2.55 2.58
C VAL A 80 3.65 2.08 1.13
N SER A 81 2.53 1.93 0.42
CA SER A 81 2.51 1.63 -1.01
C SER A 81 2.49 2.90 -1.86
N ALA A 82 1.75 3.92 -1.41
CA ALA A 82 1.65 5.22 -2.04
C ALA A 82 1.36 6.29 -0.98
N ALA A 83 1.83 7.52 -1.22
CA ALA A 83 1.48 8.67 -0.40
C ALA A 83 1.29 9.92 -1.26
N THR A 84 0.29 10.71 -0.89
CA THR A 84 -0.02 12.02 -1.47
C THR A 84 0.04 13.06 -0.37
N VAL A 85 0.77 14.15 -0.61
CA VAL A 85 0.89 15.25 0.35
C VAL A 85 0.30 16.51 -0.26
N GLY A 86 -0.69 17.06 0.45
CA GLY A 86 -1.42 18.27 0.11
C GLY A 86 -1.24 19.37 1.15
N ARG A 87 -1.81 20.53 0.85
CA ARG A 87 -1.83 21.68 1.76
C ARG A 87 -3.26 22.16 1.92
N SER A 88 -3.76 22.15 3.16
CA SER A 88 -5.03 22.78 3.51
C SER A 88 -4.72 24.11 4.21
N LEU A 89 -4.84 25.20 3.46
CA LEU A 89 -4.50 26.53 3.95
C LEU A 89 -5.46 26.97 5.08
N PRO A 90 -4.97 27.74 6.06
CA PRO A 90 -3.66 28.39 6.08
C PRO A 90 -2.53 27.54 6.71
N ASN A 91 -2.81 26.54 7.52
CA ASN A 91 -1.83 25.98 8.46
C ASN A 91 -1.85 24.45 8.64
N THR A 92 -2.55 23.73 7.78
CA THR A 92 -2.66 22.26 7.84
C THR A 92 -1.91 21.61 6.68
N LEU A 93 -1.01 20.68 7.00
CA LEU A 93 -0.45 19.74 6.03
C LEU A 93 -1.36 18.50 5.99
N VAL A 94 -1.72 18.04 4.79
CA VAL A 94 -2.56 16.85 4.63
C VAL A 94 -1.70 15.76 4.04
N VAL A 95 -1.65 14.59 4.67
CA VAL A 95 -0.91 13.41 4.23
C VAL A 95 -1.92 12.28 4.09
N GLU A 96 -2.18 11.88 2.86
CA GLU A 96 -3.03 10.73 2.54
C GLU A 96 -2.11 9.60 2.07
N LEU A 97 -2.25 8.40 2.61
CA LEU A 97 -1.43 7.26 2.23
C LEU A 97 -2.26 6.00 2.04
N ASP A 98 -1.73 5.08 1.25
CA ASP A 98 -2.25 3.73 1.09
C ASP A 98 -1.24 2.75 1.68
N GLU A 99 -1.61 2.02 2.73
CA GLU A 99 -0.76 0.97 3.29
C GLU A 99 -0.78 -0.29 2.44
N ARG A 100 0.36 -0.99 2.41
CA ARG A 100 0.49 -2.31 1.80
C ARG A 100 -0.37 -3.31 2.55
N LYS A 101 -1.06 -4.15 1.79
CA LYS A 101 -1.82 -5.29 2.32
C LYS A 101 -0.96 -6.54 2.25
N VAL A 102 -0.82 -7.23 3.37
CA VAL A 102 -0.13 -8.52 3.41
C VAL A 102 -1.01 -9.57 2.75
N ALA A 103 -0.50 -10.21 1.69
CA ALA A 103 -1.17 -11.34 1.05
C ALA A 103 -0.62 -12.67 1.55
N ALA A 104 0.69 -12.73 1.73
CA ALA A 104 1.40 -13.94 2.08
C ALA A 104 2.66 -13.62 2.89
N TYR A 105 3.29 -14.66 3.40
CA TYR A 105 4.63 -14.58 3.95
C TYR A 105 5.43 -15.83 3.61
N VAL A 106 6.74 -15.72 3.73
CA VAL A 106 7.68 -16.82 3.60
C VAL A 106 8.55 -16.85 4.85
N ASP A 107 8.64 -18.00 5.51
CA ASP A 107 9.53 -18.17 6.65
C ASP A 107 10.98 -18.40 6.20
N ALA A 108 11.89 -17.57 6.69
CA ALA A 108 13.32 -17.65 6.48
C ALA A 108 14.09 -17.65 7.80
N ASP A 109 15.42 -17.81 7.73
CA ASP A 109 16.29 -17.93 8.91
C ASP A 109 16.32 -16.66 9.79
N ASP A 110 16.08 -15.49 9.21
CA ASP A 110 16.06 -14.18 9.88
C ASP A 110 14.66 -13.69 10.26
N GLY A 111 13.62 -14.45 9.90
CA GLY A 111 12.23 -14.22 10.30
C GLY A 111 11.25 -14.42 9.15
N PRO A 112 9.95 -14.12 9.37
CA PRO A 112 8.94 -14.16 8.32
C PRO A 112 9.05 -12.93 7.41
N HIS A 113 9.21 -13.15 6.11
CA HIS A 113 9.23 -12.12 5.09
C HIS A 113 7.81 -11.89 4.59
N LEU A 114 7.26 -10.69 4.84
CA LEU A 114 5.90 -10.34 4.42
C LEU A 114 5.89 -9.90 2.95
N ILE A 115 4.90 -10.43 2.23
CA ILE A 115 4.71 -10.22 0.80
C ILE A 115 3.37 -9.52 0.58
N ASP A 116 3.39 -8.44 -0.18
CA ASP A 116 2.19 -7.68 -0.51
C ASP A 116 1.33 -8.35 -1.61
N THR A 117 0.19 -7.75 -1.91
CA THR A 117 -0.72 -8.23 -2.96
C THR A 117 -0.16 -8.15 -4.38
N ASP A 118 0.95 -7.45 -4.60
CA ASP A 118 1.66 -7.41 -5.89
C ASP A 118 2.74 -8.51 -5.97
N GLY A 119 2.88 -9.36 -4.96
CA GLY A 119 3.92 -10.39 -4.90
C GLY A 119 5.29 -9.85 -4.53
N ARG A 120 5.38 -8.66 -3.91
CA ARG A 120 6.66 -8.06 -3.51
C ARG A 120 6.88 -8.21 -2.01
N GLU A 121 8.05 -8.74 -1.67
CA GLU A 121 8.56 -8.65 -0.30
C GLU A 121 8.78 -7.18 0.08
N PHE A 122 8.37 -6.78 1.28
CA PHE A 122 8.55 -5.41 1.75
C PHE A 122 9.08 -5.26 3.18
N ILE A 123 8.93 -6.27 4.05
CA ILE A 123 9.43 -6.21 5.44
C ILE A 123 9.57 -7.61 6.05
N ILE A 124 10.47 -7.75 7.03
CA ILE A 124 10.53 -8.91 7.92
C ILE A 124 9.79 -8.54 9.22
N ASP A 125 8.66 -9.19 9.49
CA ASP A 125 7.83 -8.91 10.66
C ASP A 125 6.89 -10.09 10.97
N GLN A 126 6.19 -10.05 12.10
CA GLN A 126 5.20 -11.07 12.46
C GLN A 126 4.02 -11.07 11.45
N PRO A 127 3.70 -12.21 10.82
CA PRO A 127 2.60 -12.28 9.88
C PRO A 127 1.24 -12.10 10.58
N PRO A 128 0.31 -11.33 9.98
CA PRO A 128 -1.06 -11.23 10.48
C PRO A 128 -1.81 -12.55 10.26
N ALA A 129 -2.91 -12.74 10.97
CA ALA A 129 -3.67 -14.00 10.92
C ALA A 129 -4.27 -14.31 9.53
N GLU A 130 -4.47 -13.29 8.68
CA GLU A 130 -4.96 -13.48 7.32
C GLU A 130 -3.86 -13.81 6.29
N ALA A 131 -2.57 -13.70 6.66
CA ALA A 131 -1.47 -13.98 5.75
C ALA A 131 -1.26 -15.48 5.61
N VAL A 132 -1.07 -15.92 4.37
CA VAL A 132 -0.86 -17.33 4.04
C VAL A 132 0.63 -17.61 3.88
N GLU A 133 1.12 -18.70 4.49
CA GLU A 133 2.50 -19.13 4.33
C GLU A 133 2.74 -19.69 2.93
N ILE A 134 3.80 -19.25 2.25
CA ILE A 134 4.30 -19.84 1.00
C ILE A 134 5.51 -20.72 1.34
N THR A 135 5.45 -21.97 0.90
CA THR A 135 6.46 -23.01 1.13
C THR A 135 6.90 -23.65 -0.20
N GLY A 136 7.94 -24.49 -0.16
CA GLY A 136 8.41 -25.23 -1.34
C GLY A 136 9.59 -24.57 -2.05
N GLU A 137 9.72 -24.83 -3.36
CA GLU A 137 10.77 -24.22 -4.20
C GLU A 137 10.23 -22.92 -4.82
N TRP A 138 10.60 -21.78 -4.24
CA TRP A 138 10.23 -20.45 -4.71
C TRP A 138 11.49 -19.59 -4.98
N ASP A 139 11.36 -18.68 -5.95
CA ASP A 139 12.34 -17.61 -6.22
C ASP A 139 11.68 -16.27 -5.85
N PRO A 140 12.36 -15.35 -5.13
CA PRO A 140 11.90 -13.98 -4.91
C PRO A 140 11.31 -13.29 -6.15
N GLU A 141 11.80 -13.58 -7.36
CA GLU A 141 11.28 -12.99 -8.60
C GLU A 141 9.94 -13.61 -9.06
N THR A 142 9.54 -14.76 -8.52
CA THR A 142 8.37 -15.56 -8.93
C THR A 142 7.22 -15.56 -7.92
N LEU A 143 7.36 -14.86 -6.80
CA LEU A 143 6.36 -14.84 -5.72
C LEU A 143 4.99 -14.26 -6.14
N SER A 144 4.91 -13.57 -7.29
CA SER A 144 3.63 -13.14 -7.86
C SER A 144 2.69 -14.30 -8.17
N ASP A 145 3.20 -15.45 -8.61
CA ASP A 145 2.35 -16.59 -8.99
C ASP A 145 1.57 -17.19 -7.81
N PRO A 146 2.21 -17.59 -6.69
CA PRO A 146 1.48 -18.05 -5.52
C PRO A 146 0.61 -16.95 -4.91
N VAL A 147 1.01 -15.67 -4.97
CA VAL A 147 0.18 -14.56 -4.50
C VAL A 147 -1.07 -14.36 -5.36
N ASP A 148 -0.99 -14.49 -6.68
CA ASP A 148 -2.15 -14.45 -7.57
C ASP A 148 -3.15 -15.58 -7.25
N VAL A 149 -2.65 -16.77 -6.93
CA VAL A 149 -3.48 -17.90 -6.47
C VAL A 149 -4.17 -17.56 -5.15
N ILE A 150 -3.42 -17.06 -4.17
CA ILE A 150 -3.97 -16.70 -2.85
C ILE A 150 -5.02 -15.59 -3.00
N THR A 151 -4.72 -14.52 -3.73
CA THR A 151 -5.60 -13.36 -3.88
C THR A 151 -6.85 -13.65 -4.71
N ALA A 152 -6.81 -14.65 -5.60
CA ALA A 152 -8.00 -15.12 -6.31
C ALA A 152 -8.99 -15.88 -5.40
N ILE A 153 -8.52 -16.41 -4.28
CA ILE A 153 -9.39 -17.09 -3.31
C ILE A 153 -10.18 -16.03 -2.51
N PRO A 154 -11.52 -16.16 -2.39
CA PRO A 154 -12.33 -15.27 -1.58
C PRO A 154 -11.79 -15.15 -0.16
N GLU A 155 -11.86 -13.95 0.43
CA GLU A 155 -11.31 -13.67 1.77
C GLU A 155 -11.83 -14.64 2.84
N GLU A 156 -13.11 -15.04 2.74
CA GLU A 156 -13.73 -16.00 3.64
C GLU A 156 -13.05 -17.37 3.62
N LEU A 157 -12.59 -17.80 2.45
CA LEU A 157 -11.90 -19.09 2.27
C LEU A 157 -10.40 -18.97 2.52
N ARG A 158 -9.79 -17.79 2.31
CA ARG A 158 -8.37 -17.57 2.60
C ARG A 158 -8.03 -17.83 4.05
N ARG A 159 -8.94 -17.50 4.98
CA ARG A 159 -8.75 -17.74 6.42
C ARG A 159 -8.72 -19.21 6.82
N THR A 160 -9.15 -20.10 5.93
CA THR A 160 -9.09 -21.56 6.12
C THR A 160 -7.87 -22.20 5.45
N ILE A 161 -7.00 -21.39 4.83
CA ILE A 161 -5.75 -21.88 4.23
C ILE A 161 -4.69 -21.90 5.32
N GLU A 162 -4.05 -23.05 5.50
CA GLU A 162 -2.86 -23.19 6.35
C GLU A 162 -1.63 -22.67 5.61
N ARG A 163 -1.39 -23.16 4.39
CA ARG A 163 -0.24 -22.78 3.56
C ARG A 163 -0.45 -23.11 2.08
N VAL A 164 0.34 -22.46 1.23
CA VAL A 164 0.49 -22.77 -0.19
C VAL A 164 1.89 -23.32 -0.42
N ASP A 165 1.99 -24.46 -1.09
CA ASP A 165 3.24 -25.13 -1.41
C ASP A 165 3.49 -25.06 -2.92
N VAL A 166 4.61 -24.47 -3.31
CA VAL A 166 5.11 -24.44 -4.68
C VAL A 166 5.95 -25.70 -4.88
N VAL A 167 5.29 -26.77 -5.35
CA VAL A 167 5.92 -28.08 -5.55
C VAL A 167 6.85 -28.05 -6.76
N GLU A 168 6.35 -27.45 -7.84
CA GLU A 168 7.07 -27.13 -9.07
C GLU A 168 6.54 -25.77 -9.56
N PRO A 169 7.26 -25.03 -10.44
CA PRO A 169 6.81 -23.71 -10.91
C PRO A 169 5.38 -23.67 -11.49
N TYR A 170 4.85 -24.81 -11.93
CA TYR A 170 3.51 -24.94 -12.51
C TYR A 170 2.58 -25.85 -11.70
N VAL A 171 2.99 -26.26 -10.50
CA VAL A 171 2.22 -27.16 -9.64
C VAL A 171 2.18 -26.59 -8.24
N MET A 172 1.13 -25.82 -7.96
CA MET A 172 0.84 -25.34 -6.63
C MET A 172 -0.17 -26.24 -5.91
N ARG A 173 0.04 -26.44 -4.62
CA ARG A 173 -0.90 -27.12 -3.71
C ARG A 173 -1.31 -26.18 -2.59
N VAL A 174 -2.59 -26.18 -2.27
CA VAL A 174 -3.16 -25.43 -1.13
C VAL A 174 -3.49 -26.43 -0.03
N TYR A 175 -2.95 -26.20 1.15
CA TYR A 175 -3.25 -26.96 2.36
C TYR A 175 -4.24 -26.16 3.21
N MET A 176 -5.35 -26.81 3.57
CA MET A 176 -6.41 -26.21 4.39
C MET A 176 -6.17 -26.52 5.87
N ASP A 177 -6.66 -25.65 6.76
CA ASP A 177 -6.56 -25.76 8.22
C ASP A 177 -7.20 -27.04 8.81
N ASP A 178 -8.19 -27.59 8.11
CA ASP A 178 -8.87 -28.83 8.46
C ASP A 178 -8.19 -30.10 7.92
N GLY A 179 -7.01 -29.96 7.30
CA GLY A 179 -6.19 -31.04 6.77
C GLY A 179 -6.48 -31.42 5.32
N ARG A 180 -7.43 -30.76 4.64
CA ARG A 180 -7.68 -30.99 3.21
C ARG A 180 -6.53 -30.48 2.34
N THR A 181 -6.24 -31.20 1.26
CA THR A 181 -5.22 -30.82 0.28
C THR A 181 -5.86 -30.60 -1.09
N ILE A 182 -5.59 -29.43 -1.68
CA ILE A 182 -6.13 -29.02 -2.97
C ILE A 182 -4.98 -28.83 -3.96
N THR A 183 -4.98 -29.58 -5.05
CA THR A 183 -4.05 -29.35 -6.17
C THR A 183 -4.61 -28.25 -7.06
N TRP A 184 -3.97 -27.08 -7.06
CA TRP A 184 -4.35 -25.90 -7.84
C TRP A 184 -3.77 -25.94 -9.26
N GLY A 185 -2.56 -26.48 -9.41
CA GLY A 185 -1.82 -26.47 -10.68
C GLY A 185 -1.19 -25.10 -10.94
N ALA A 186 -1.11 -24.69 -12.21
CA ALA A 186 -0.48 -23.44 -12.63
C ALA A 186 -1.30 -22.19 -12.27
N ASN A 187 -0.66 -21.02 -12.29
CA ASN A 187 -1.26 -19.68 -12.16
C ASN A 187 -2.11 -19.34 -13.41
N GLU A 188 -3.21 -20.05 -13.61
CA GLU A 188 -4.11 -19.93 -14.76
C GLU A 188 -5.55 -20.20 -14.31
N ASP A 189 -6.52 -19.51 -14.93
CA ASP A 189 -7.96 -19.65 -14.65
C ASP A 189 -8.30 -19.55 -13.14
N ASN A 190 -7.54 -18.74 -12.40
CA ASN A 190 -7.61 -18.71 -10.93
C ASN A 190 -9.00 -18.36 -10.40
N GLU A 191 -9.72 -17.46 -11.06
CA GLU A 191 -11.10 -17.11 -10.66
C GLU A 191 -12.04 -18.33 -10.75
N ASP A 192 -11.90 -19.14 -11.80
CA ASP A 192 -12.72 -20.35 -11.98
C ASP A 192 -12.29 -21.46 -11.02
N LYS A 193 -10.98 -21.61 -10.77
CA LYS A 193 -10.45 -22.52 -9.75
C LYS A 193 -10.90 -22.13 -8.34
N ALA A 194 -10.96 -20.85 -8.01
CA ALA A 194 -11.47 -20.37 -6.73
C ALA A 194 -12.96 -20.71 -6.54
N ARG A 195 -13.76 -20.65 -7.61
CA ARG A 195 -15.16 -21.11 -7.57
C ARG A 195 -15.26 -22.62 -7.42
N ALA A 196 -14.40 -23.37 -8.10
CA ALA A 196 -14.31 -24.82 -7.94
C ALA A 196 -13.91 -25.20 -6.50
N LEU A 197 -12.95 -24.48 -5.90
CA LEU A 197 -12.55 -24.61 -4.50
C LEU A 197 -13.77 -24.45 -3.58
N ALA A 198 -14.53 -23.38 -3.71
CA ALA A 198 -15.74 -23.14 -2.92
C ALA A 198 -16.77 -24.29 -3.03
N THR A 199 -16.79 -24.99 -4.16
CA THR A 199 -17.67 -26.15 -4.39
C THR A 199 -17.14 -27.41 -3.70
N VAL A 200 -15.85 -27.74 -3.88
CA VAL A 200 -15.25 -28.94 -3.28
C VAL A 200 -15.19 -28.86 -1.75
N LEU A 201 -15.09 -27.66 -1.19
CA LEU A 201 -15.10 -27.48 0.25
C LEU A 201 -16.45 -27.84 0.90
N GLN A 202 -17.53 -27.92 0.11
CA GLN A 202 -18.85 -28.38 0.57
C GLN A 202 -19.04 -29.89 0.41
N MET A 203 -18.10 -30.58 -0.25
CA MET A 203 -18.16 -32.01 -0.52
C MET A 203 -17.31 -32.79 0.49
N GLU A 204 -17.67 -34.06 0.72
CA GLU A 204 -16.83 -34.97 1.52
C GLU A 204 -15.56 -35.33 0.75
N GLY A 205 -14.40 -35.29 1.42
CA GLY A 205 -13.13 -35.80 0.88
C GLY A 205 -11.94 -34.93 1.26
N ASP A 206 -10.78 -35.59 1.42
CA ASP A 206 -9.57 -34.96 1.95
C ASP A 206 -8.64 -34.42 0.86
N ASN A 207 -8.76 -34.93 -0.37
CA ASN A 207 -7.86 -34.58 -1.47
C ASN A 207 -8.66 -34.25 -2.73
N TRP A 208 -8.41 -33.08 -3.31
CA TRP A 208 -9.06 -32.61 -4.53
C TRP A 208 -8.04 -32.08 -5.52
N ASN A 209 -8.30 -32.31 -6.81
CA ASN A 209 -7.57 -31.71 -7.91
C ASN A 209 -8.52 -30.80 -8.69
N ILE A 210 -8.21 -29.51 -8.69
CA ILE A 210 -8.95 -28.45 -9.39
C ILE A 210 -8.11 -27.80 -10.49
N SER A 211 -6.98 -28.40 -10.89
CA SER A 211 -6.11 -27.87 -11.93
C SER A 211 -6.83 -27.65 -13.26
N ASN A 212 -7.94 -28.37 -13.48
CA ASN A 212 -8.93 -28.06 -14.51
C ASN A 212 -10.28 -27.74 -13.81
N PRO A 213 -10.72 -26.47 -13.77
CA PRO A 213 -11.92 -26.07 -13.03
C PRO A 213 -13.21 -26.67 -13.61
N SER A 214 -13.21 -27.11 -14.88
CA SER A 214 -14.35 -27.79 -15.51
C SER A 214 -14.43 -29.29 -15.17
N LEU A 215 -13.33 -29.87 -14.66
CA LEU A 215 -13.19 -31.30 -14.38
C LEU A 215 -12.48 -31.51 -13.04
N VAL A 216 -13.18 -31.20 -11.96
CA VAL A 216 -12.73 -31.51 -10.60
C VAL A 216 -12.65 -33.03 -10.42
N SER A 217 -11.53 -33.51 -9.90
CA SER A 217 -11.31 -34.93 -9.63
C SER A 217 -10.68 -35.16 -8.26
N ARG A 218 -10.81 -36.37 -7.73
CA ARG A 218 -9.95 -36.84 -6.64
C ARG A 218 -8.67 -37.41 -7.27
N PRO A 219 -7.49 -37.17 -6.68
CA PRO A 219 -6.25 -37.73 -7.18
C PRO A 219 -6.25 -39.27 -7.15
#